data_AF-A0AAD4LCF9-F1
#
_entry.id   AF-A0AAD4LCF9-F1
#
_cell.length_a   1.000
_cell.length_b   1.000
_cell.length_c   1.000
_cell.angle_alpha   90.00
_cell.angle_beta   90.00
_cell.angle_gamma   90.00
#
_symmetry.space_group_name_H-M   'P 1'
#
loop_
_entity.id
_entity.type
_entity.pdbx_description
1 polymer ?
#
loop_
_entity_poly.entity_id
_entity_poly.type
_entity_poly.pdbx_seq_one_letter_code
_entity_poly.pdbx_strand_id
1 'polypeptide(L)'
;MTLSLGSLLSSVQAQMDAIPYLPFGLQVFGALSLATAISGTLSFVFSNFVRPGISLKKFGASKGAWAVVTGASDGIGREFAIQLARAGFNVLLAARNQAKLDAVVADIGSFSLRS
;
A
#
# COMPACT_ATOMS: atom_id res chain seq x y z
N MET A 1 26.10 -50.48 1.89
CA MET A 1 26.76 -49.16 2.02
C MET A 1 25.73 -48.15 2.48
N THR A 2 25.46 -48.10 3.78
CA THR A 2 24.56 -47.10 4.38
C THR A 2 25.42 -45.98 4.93
N LEU A 3 25.54 -44.87 4.20
CA LEU A 3 26.10 -43.64 4.75
C LEU A 3 25.18 -43.21 5.89
N SER A 4 25.60 -43.46 7.13
CA SER A 4 24.85 -43.08 8.32
C SER A 4 24.91 -41.56 8.45
N LEU A 5 23.78 -40.93 8.78
CA LEU A 5 23.69 -39.48 8.99
C LEU A 5 24.79 -38.97 9.96
N GLY A 6 25.17 -39.80 10.94
CA GLY A 6 26.26 -39.50 11.88
C GLY A 6 27.63 -39.35 11.22
N SER A 7 27.97 -40.19 10.24
CA SER A 7 29.25 -40.12 9.51
C SER A 7 29.36 -38.87 8.64
N LEU A 8 28.24 -38.41 8.07
CA LEU A 8 28.18 -37.17 7.28
C LEU A 8 28.30 -35.93 8.17
N LEU A 9 27.65 -35.93 9.34
CA LEU A 9 27.75 -34.85 10.31
C LEU A 9 29.19 -34.71 10.84
N SER A 10 29.87 -35.82 11.13
CA SER A 10 31.28 -35.78 11.57
C SER A 10 32.22 -35.29 10.48
N SER A 11 32.01 -35.67 9.21
CA SER A 11 32.84 -35.17 8.10
C SER A 11 32.60 -33.69 7.83
N VAL A 12 31.35 -33.22 7.93
CA VAL A 12 31.01 -31.80 7.78
C VAL A 12 31.62 -30.99 8.92
N GLN A 13 31.53 -31.46 10.16
CA GLN A 13 32.15 -30.78 11.32
C GLN A 13 33.68 -30.69 11.17
N ALA A 14 34.35 -31.76 10.74
CA ALA A 14 35.80 -31.75 10.49
C ALA A 14 36.19 -30.76 9.38
N GLN A 15 35.36 -30.60 8.33
CA GLN A 15 35.57 -29.57 7.30
C GLN A 15 35.28 -28.15 7.80
N MET A 16 34.33 -27.99 8.73
CA MET A 16 34.02 -26.70 9.38
C MET A 16 35.16 -26.25 10.30
N ASP A 17 35.83 -27.17 11.00
CA ASP A 17 36.98 -26.87 11.87
C ASP A 17 38.24 -26.52 11.07
N ALA A 18 38.36 -27.00 9.83
CA ALA A 18 39.47 -26.69 8.93
C ALA A 18 39.44 -25.26 8.36
N ILE A 19 38.26 -24.62 8.32
CA ILE A 19 38.09 -23.23 7.88
C ILE A 19 37.21 -22.49 8.91
N PRO A 20 37.80 -22.07 10.04
CA PRO A 20 37.04 -21.58 11.20
C PRO A 20 36.20 -20.32 10.93
N TYR A 21 36.51 -19.56 9.88
CA TYR A 21 35.79 -18.31 9.53
C TYR A 21 34.60 -18.51 8.57
N LEU A 22 34.49 -19.66 7.90
CA LEU A 22 33.43 -19.96 6.93
C LEU A 22 32.00 -19.94 7.54
N PRO A 23 31.73 -20.58 8.70
CA PRO A 23 30.38 -20.58 9.27
C PRO A 23 29.95 -19.19 9.74
N PHE A 24 30.89 -18.36 10.22
CA PHE A 24 30.58 -16.98 10.61
C PHE A 24 30.22 -16.12 9.40
N GLY A 25 30.88 -16.29 8.27
CA GLY A 25 30.56 -15.58 7.03
C GLY A 25 29.14 -15.88 6.53
N LEU A 26 28.74 -17.15 6.54
CA LEU A 26 27.39 -17.56 6.13
C LEU A 26 26.30 -17.05 7.08
N GLN A 27 26.56 -17.06 8.40
CA GLN A 27 25.65 -16.51 9.40
C GLN A 27 25.46 -15.00 9.24
N VAL A 28 26.55 -14.26 9.00
CA VAL A 28 26.48 -12.80 8.75
C VAL A 28 25.71 -12.50 7.47
N PHE A 29 25.97 -13.23 6.39
CA PHE A 29 25.25 -13.06 5.13
C PHE A 29 23.76 -13.40 5.25
N GLY A 30 23.43 -14.48 5.95
CA GLY A 30 22.05 -14.87 6.25
C GLY A 30 21.33 -13.83 7.11
N ALA A 31 21.99 -13.34 8.18
CA ALA A 31 21.43 -12.30 9.04
C ALA A 31 21.21 -10.99 8.27
N LEU A 32 22.12 -10.59 7.39
CA LEU A 32 21.99 -9.38 6.58
C LEU A 32 20.88 -9.49 5.53
N SER A 33 20.75 -10.66 4.88
CA SER A 33 19.68 -10.94 3.92
C SER A 33 18.30 -10.95 4.60
N LEU A 34 18.17 -11.57 5.77
CA LEU A 34 16.93 -11.52 6.55
C LEU A 34 16.63 -10.11 7.05
N ALA A 35 17.62 -9.38 7.56
CA ALA A 35 17.44 -8.02 8.05
C ALA A 35 16.92 -7.08 6.95
N THR A 36 17.45 -7.18 5.74
CA THR A 36 17.00 -6.39 4.58
C THR A 36 15.61 -6.80 4.10
N ALA A 37 15.31 -8.11 4.06
CA ALA A 37 13.98 -8.61 3.69
C ALA A 37 12.89 -8.19 4.71
N ILE A 38 13.18 -8.28 6.00
CA ILE A 38 12.27 -7.89 7.08
C ILE A 38 12.06 -6.38 7.08
N SER A 39 13.14 -5.60 6.95
CA SER A 39 13.05 -4.14 6.93
C SER A 39 12.23 -3.63 5.75
N GLY A 40 12.40 -4.22 4.55
CA GLY A 40 11.61 -3.87 3.37
C GLY A 40 10.14 -4.24 3.52
N THR A 41 9.85 -5.45 4.01
CA THR A 41 8.47 -5.94 4.17
C THR A 41 7.72 -5.15 5.25
N LEU A 42 8.36 -4.89 6.39
CA LEU A 42 7.76 -4.12 7.48
C LEU A 42 7.56 -2.67 7.07
N SER A 43 8.52 -2.06 6.37
CA SER A 43 8.39 -0.69 5.86
C SER A 43 7.28 -0.56 4.81
N PHE A 44 7.08 -1.57 3.96
CA PHE A 44 5.99 -1.60 2.98
C PHE A 44 4.61 -1.70 3.66
N VAL A 45 4.45 -2.59 4.63
CA VAL A 45 3.20 -2.72 5.40
C VAL A 45 2.92 -1.43 6.18
N PHE A 46 3.92 -0.88 6.85
CA PHE A 46 3.75 0.34 7.64
C PHE A 46 3.49 1.57 6.75
N SER A 47 4.14 1.68 5.58
CA SER A 47 3.92 2.80 4.66
C SER A 47 2.58 2.72 3.93
N ASN A 48 2.04 1.53 3.66
CA ASN A 48 0.72 1.40 3.05
C ASN A 48 -0.43 1.54 4.06
N PHE A 49 -0.21 1.15 5.32
CA PHE A 49 -1.30 1.06 6.30
C PHE A 49 -1.31 2.17 7.36
N VAL A 50 -0.16 2.76 7.70
CA VAL A 50 -0.05 3.68 8.86
C VAL A 50 0.16 5.14 8.45
N ARG A 51 0.63 5.42 7.24
CA ARG A 51 0.80 6.82 6.80
C ARG A 51 -0.56 7.44 6.47
N PRO A 52 -0.99 8.49 7.20
CA PRO A 52 -2.26 9.15 6.89
C PRO A 52 -2.20 9.72 5.47
N GLY A 53 -3.29 9.54 4.72
CA GLY A 53 -3.42 10.10 3.39
C GLY A 53 -3.21 11.61 3.37
N ILE A 54 -2.81 12.16 2.23
CA ILE A 54 -2.59 13.60 2.07
C ILE A 54 -3.89 14.34 2.44
N SER A 55 -3.80 15.29 3.37
CA SER A 55 -4.95 16.09 3.78
C SER A 55 -5.49 16.91 2.60
N LEU A 56 -6.75 16.69 2.26
CA LEU A 56 -7.42 17.37 1.15
C LEU A 56 -7.49 18.90 1.32
N LYS A 57 -7.38 19.40 2.56
CA LYS A 57 -7.29 20.84 2.86
C LYS A 57 -6.10 21.52 2.16
N LYS A 58 -5.02 20.77 1.90
CA LYS A 58 -3.84 21.28 1.16
C LYS A 58 -4.21 21.71 -0.26
N PHE A 59 -5.21 21.06 -0.87
CA PHE A 59 -5.65 21.34 -2.24
C PHE A 59 -6.79 22.36 -2.31
N GLY A 60 -7.11 23.05 -1.20
CA GLY A 60 -8.12 24.11 -1.20
C GLY A 60 -9.56 23.64 -0.97
N ALA A 61 -9.73 22.44 -0.39
CA ALA A 61 -11.03 21.98 0.10
C ALA A 61 -11.71 23.06 0.97
N SER A 62 -13.00 23.33 0.74
CA SER A 62 -13.80 24.39 1.36
C SER A 62 -13.35 25.84 1.08
N LYS A 63 -12.38 26.04 0.17
CA LYS A 63 -11.93 27.38 -0.28
C LYS A 63 -12.30 27.67 -1.74
N GLY A 64 -13.28 26.94 -2.28
CA GLY A 64 -13.74 27.08 -3.66
C GLY A 64 -12.90 26.32 -4.70
N ALA A 65 -12.00 25.43 -4.28
CA ALA A 65 -11.26 24.58 -5.20
C ALA A 65 -12.20 23.62 -5.96
N TRP A 66 -11.83 23.34 -7.21
CA TRP A 66 -12.56 22.43 -8.09
C TRP A 66 -11.84 21.10 -8.24
N ALA A 67 -12.60 20.01 -8.28
CA ALA A 67 -12.10 18.67 -8.57
C ALA A 67 -12.83 18.08 -9.79
N VAL A 68 -12.07 17.71 -10.81
CA VAL A 68 -12.60 17.05 -12.01
C VAL A 68 -12.47 15.54 -11.83
N VAL A 69 -13.59 14.82 -11.91
CA VAL A 69 -13.63 13.36 -11.75
C VAL A 69 -14.10 12.73 -13.06
N THR A 70 -13.19 12.01 -13.71
CA THR A 70 -13.49 11.21 -14.91
C THR A 70 -13.94 9.81 -14.52
N GLY A 71 -14.82 9.20 -15.30
CA GLY A 71 -15.42 7.91 -14.94
C GLY A 71 -16.34 7.98 -13.72
N ALA A 72 -16.89 9.17 -13.41
CA ALA A 72 -17.67 9.43 -12.21
C ALA A 72 -19.05 8.73 -12.17
N SER A 73 -19.44 8.03 -13.23
CA SER A 73 -20.75 7.38 -13.33
C SER A 73 -20.93 6.17 -12.39
N ASP A 74 -19.85 5.51 -11.98
CA ASP A 74 -19.93 4.29 -11.18
C ASP A 74 -18.61 3.94 -10.46
N GLY A 75 -18.66 2.95 -9.58
CA GLY A 75 -17.51 2.35 -8.92
C GLY A 75 -16.65 3.36 -8.17
N ILE A 76 -15.33 3.26 -8.36
CA ILE A 76 -14.35 4.10 -7.67
C ILE A 76 -14.55 5.58 -8.01
N GLY A 77 -14.83 5.92 -9.27
CA GLY A 77 -15.03 7.30 -9.70
C GLY A 77 -16.22 7.97 -9.00
N ARG A 78 -17.34 7.25 -8.84
CA ARG A 78 -18.52 7.74 -8.10
C ARG A 78 -18.18 8.04 -6.64
N GLU A 79 -17.53 7.10 -5.94
CA GLU A 79 -17.18 7.29 -4.53
C GLU A 79 -16.16 8.42 -4.33
N PHE A 80 -15.20 8.57 -5.24
CA PHE A 80 -14.27 9.71 -5.22
C PHE A 80 -15.02 11.04 -5.36
N ALA A 81 -15.96 11.14 -6.30
CA ALA A 81 -16.77 12.34 -6.47
C ALA A 81 -17.54 12.70 -5.20
N ILE A 82 -18.18 11.73 -4.56
CA ILE A 82 -18.93 11.92 -3.32
C ILE A 82 -18.00 12.35 -2.17
N GLN A 83 -16.85 11.69 -2.00
CA GLN A 83 -15.91 12.03 -0.93
C GLN A 83 -15.29 13.42 -1.11
N LEU A 84 -14.96 13.81 -2.35
CA LEU A 84 -14.45 15.14 -2.67
C LEU A 84 -15.51 16.22 -2.44
N ALA A 85 -16.76 15.97 -2.82
CA ALA A 85 -17.86 16.88 -2.52
C ALA A 85 -18.05 17.06 -1.00
N ARG A 86 -18.03 15.97 -0.23
CA ARG A 86 -18.10 16.00 1.25
C ARG A 86 -16.92 16.70 1.90
N ALA A 87 -15.75 16.64 1.28
CA ALA A 87 -14.58 17.39 1.72
C ALA A 87 -14.68 18.90 1.43
N GLY A 88 -15.67 19.34 0.66
CA GLY A 88 -15.93 20.75 0.35
C GLY A 88 -15.34 21.23 -0.97
N PHE A 89 -15.10 20.34 -1.94
CA PHE A 89 -14.75 20.75 -3.31
C PHE A 89 -16.00 21.00 -4.13
N ASN A 90 -15.88 21.93 -5.09
CA ASN A 90 -16.78 21.96 -6.24
C ASN A 90 -16.39 20.80 -7.17
N VAL A 91 -17.31 19.90 -7.49
CA VAL A 91 -16.97 18.69 -8.26
C VAL A 91 -17.56 18.76 -9.66
N LEU A 92 -16.72 18.54 -10.68
CA LEU A 92 -17.14 18.38 -12.07
C LEU A 92 -17.06 16.90 -12.45
N LEU A 93 -18.19 16.33 -12.84
CA LEU A 93 -18.31 14.91 -13.17
C LEU A 93 -18.26 14.70 -14.68
N ALA A 94 -17.43 13.78 -15.15
CA ALA A 94 -17.30 13.45 -16.57
C ALA A 94 -17.40 11.93 -16.79
N ALA A 95 -18.41 11.51 -17.56
CA ALA A 95 -18.60 10.12 -17.99
C ALA A 95 -19.49 10.07 -19.25
N ARG A 96 -19.66 8.88 -19.82
CA ARG A 96 -20.45 8.68 -21.05
C ARG A 96 -21.96 8.57 -20.82
N ASN A 97 -22.39 8.17 -19.62
CA ASN A 97 -23.79 7.90 -19.30
C ASN A 97 -24.35 9.03 -18.42
N GLN A 98 -25.17 9.89 -19.00
CA GLN A 98 -25.76 11.03 -18.32
C GLN A 98 -26.71 10.62 -17.18
N ALA A 99 -27.58 9.62 -17.41
CA ALA A 99 -28.53 9.16 -16.39
C ALA A 99 -27.83 8.68 -15.11
N LYS A 100 -26.66 8.03 -15.24
CA LYS A 100 -25.84 7.66 -14.09
C LYS A 100 -25.19 8.87 -13.41
N LEU A 101 -24.74 9.86 -14.19
CA LEU A 101 -24.18 11.09 -13.62
C LEU A 101 -25.24 11.88 -12.83
N ASP A 102 -26.46 11.98 -13.35
CA ASP A 102 -27.56 12.68 -12.69
C ASP A 102 -27.89 12.05 -11.32
N ALA A 103 -27.84 10.72 -11.22
CA ALA A 103 -27.98 10.02 -9.95
C ALA A 103 -26.88 10.40 -8.95
N VAL A 104 -25.62 10.51 -9.39
CA VAL A 104 -24.50 10.94 -8.54
C VAL A 104 -24.65 12.40 -8.10
N VAL A 105 -25.14 13.27 -8.98
CA VAL A 105 -25.44 14.67 -8.63
C VAL A 105 -26.55 14.75 -7.58
N ALA A 106 -27.63 13.95 -7.73
CA ALA A 106 -28.70 13.87 -6.74
C ALA A 106 -28.19 13.39 -5.38
N ASP A 107 -27.33 12.38 -5.37
CA ASP A 107 -26.67 11.90 -4.14
C ASP A 107 -25.87 13.02 -3.48
N ILE A 108 -24.99 13.69 -4.23
CA ILE A 108 -24.16 14.80 -3.70
C ILE A 108 -25.04 15.94 -3.15
N GLY A 109 -26.07 16.34 -3.89
CA GLY A 109 -27.01 17.40 -3.49
C GLY A 109 -27.76 17.06 -2.21
N SER A 110 -28.14 15.80 -2.01
CA SER A 110 -28.88 15.35 -0.81
C SER A 110 -28.10 15.55 0.50
N PHE A 111 -26.76 15.46 0.46
CA PHE A 111 -25.92 15.67 1.64
C PHE A 111 -25.58 17.15 1.85
N SER A 112 -25.45 17.93 0.77
CA SER A 112 -25.12 19.37 0.87
C SER A 112 -26.20 20.20 1.57
N LEU A 113 -27.44 19.70 1.64
CA LEU A 113 -28.55 20.37 2.32
C LEU A 113 -28.65 20.05 3.82
N ARG A 114 -27.79 19.16 4.34
CA ARG A 114 -27.81 18.71 5.75
C ARG A 114 -26.73 19.35 6.63
N SER A 115 -25.81 20.12 6.06
CA SER A 115 -24.68 20.77 6.75
C SER A 115 -24.82 22.28 6.76
#